data_AF-A0A7Y3KB72-F1
#
_entry.id   AF-A0A7Y3KB72-F1
#
_cell.length_a   1.000
_cell.length_b   1.000
_cell.length_c   1.000
_cell.angle_alpha   90.00
_cell.angle_beta   90.00
_cell.angle_gamma   90.00
#
_symmetry.space_group_name_H-M   'P 1'
#
loop_
_entity.id
_entity.type
_entity.pdbx_description
1 polymer ?
#
loop_
_entity_poly.entity_id
_entity_poly.type
_entity_poly.pdbx_seq_one_letter_code
_entity_poly.pdbx_strand_id
1 'polypeptide(L)' 'MILYPSIDKLAELVDSKYTLVIAASKRARDLQEGAHAHAIARSGKFVSVALRELETGYITYVRTKESVK' A
#
# COMPACT_ATOMS: atom_id res chain seq x y z
N MET A 1 -2.60 20.45 -7.72
CA MET A 1 -3.63 19.40 -7.70
C MET A 1 -3.22 18.38 -6.65
N ILE A 2 -3.94 18.30 -5.53
CA ILE A 2 -3.54 17.46 -4.39
C ILE A 2 -4.21 16.09 -4.59
N LEU A 3 -3.44 15.09 -4.98
CA LEU A 3 -3.88 13.70 -5.01
C LEU A 3 -4.06 13.27 -3.55
N TYR A 4 -5.31 13.09 -3.10
CA TYR A 4 -5.61 12.43 -1.84
C TYR A 4 -5.82 10.93 -2.10
N PRO A 5 -5.22 10.03 -1.28
CA PRO A 5 -4.45 10.31 -0.07
C PRO A 5 -3.10 10.96 -0.33
N SER A 6 -2.69 11.90 0.53
CA SER A 6 -1.40 12.58 0.41
C SER A 6 -0.28 11.54 0.47
N ILE A 7 0.44 11.34 -0.63
CA ILE A 7 1.60 10.46 -0.71
C ILE A 7 2.60 10.75 0.41
N ASP A 8 2.71 12.01 0.86
CA ASP A 8 3.57 12.38 1.98
C ASP A 8 3.25 11.63 3.28
N LYS A 9 1.98 11.48 3.66
CA LYS A 9 1.61 10.69 4.86
C LYS A 9 1.96 9.21 4.70
N LEU A 10 1.75 8.68 3.50
CA LEU A 10 2.12 7.31 3.17
C LEU A 10 3.64 7.12 3.16
N ALA A 11 4.37 8.15 2.71
CA ALA A 11 5.83 8.20 2.71
C ALA A 11 6.42 8.34 4.12
N GLU A 12 5.68 8.87 5.10
CA GLU A 12 6.09 8.85 6.52
C GLU A 12 5.93 7.45 7.15
N LEU A 13 4.97 6.66 6.67
CA LEU A 13 4.72 5.29 7.16
C LEU A 13 5.67 4.24 6.57
N VAL A 14 6.38 4.59 5.49
CA VAL A 14 7.24 3.66 4.75
C VAL A 14 8.63 4.24 4.54
N ASP A 15 9.63 3.37 4.61
CA ASP A 15 11.05 3.75 4.55
C ASP A 15 11.45 4.53 3.27
N SER A 16 10.73 4.32 2.16
CA SER A 16 11.02 5.01 0.90
C SER A 16 9.83 4.97 -0.06
N LYS A 17 9.74 5.97 -0.95
CA LYS A 17 8.74 6.02 -2.03
C LYS A 17 8.74 4.76 -2.89
N TYR A 18 9.91 4.15 -3.11
CA TYR A 18 10.01 2.88 -3.85
C TYR A 18 9.37 1.72 -3.09
N THR A 19 9.60 1.64 -1.78
CA THR A 19 8.95 0.66 -0.89
C THR A 19 7.43 0.83 -0.92
N LEU A 20 6.94 2.07 -0.90
CA LEU A 20 5.51 2.37 -1.01
C LEU A 20 4.91 1.79 -2.29
N VAL A 21 5.54 2.07 -3.44
CA VAL A 21 5.06 1.60 -4.74
C VAL A 21 5.07 0.09 -4.80
N ILE A 22 6.15 -0.57 -4.36
CA ILE A 22 6.26 -2.04 -4.37
C ILE A 22 5.20 -2.67 -3.45
N ALA A 23 5.02 -2.16 -2.25
CA ALA A 23 4.04 -2.67 -1.29
C ALA A 23 2.61 -2.49 -1.81
N ALA A 24 2.28 -1.30 -2.33
CA ALA A 24 0.97 -1.03 -2.91
C ALA A 24 0.69 -1.89 -4.16
N SER A 25 1.69 -2.11 -5.02
CA SER A 25 1.55 -2.97 -6.21
C SER A 25 1.35 -4.44 -5.84
N LYS A 26 2.10 -4.96 -4.86
CA LYS A 26 1.90 -6.33 -4.35
C LYS A 26 0.48 -6.49 -3.82
N ARG A 27 0.06 -5.59 -2.91
CA ARG A 27 -1.28 -5.64 -2.33
C ARG A 27 -2.38 -5.49 -3.39
N ALA A 28 -2.20 -4.60 -4.35
CA ALA A 28 -3.17 -4.43 -5.43
C ALA A 28 -3.35 -5.72 -6.24
N ARG A 29 -2.28 -6.51 -6.40
CA ARG A 29 -2.34 -7.82 -7.06
C ARG A 29 -3.13 -8.81 -6.21
N ASP A 30 -2.89 -8.90 -4.90
CA ASP A 30 -3.69 -9.75 -4.01
C ASP A 30 -5.20 -9.44 -4.12
N LEU A 31 -5.56 -8.15 -4.10
CA LEU A 31 -6.94 -7.70 -4.26
C LEU A 31 -7.52 -8.08 -5.63
N GLN A 32 -6.69 -8.07 -6.68
CA GLN A 32 -7.10 -8.51 -8.01
C GLN A 32 -7.29 -10.03 -8.08
N GLU A 33 -6.54 -10.81 -7.30
CA GLU A 33 -6.70 -12.28 -7.22
C GLU A 33 -7.86 -12.71 -6.31
N GLY A 34 -8.61 -11.74 -5.75
CA GLY A 34 -9.79 -11.98 -4.94
C GLY A 34 -9.57 -11.88 -3.43
N ALA A 35 -8.43 -11.33 -2.98
CA ALA A 35 -8.23 -11.05 -1.57
C ALA A 35 -9.24 -10.02 -1.04
N HIS A 36 -9.57 -10.15 0.25
CA HIS A 36 -10.52 -9.26 0.89
C HIS A 36 -9.96 -7.84 1.01
N ALA A 37 -10.71 -6.86 0.52
CA ALA A 37 -10.40 -5.44 0.68
C ALA A 37 -10.92 -4.95 2.03
N HIS A 38 -10.01 -4.45 2.88
CA HIS A 38 -10.36 -3.85 4.17
C HIS A 38 -10.67 -2.36 4.07
N ALA A 39 -10.28 -1.71 2.97
CA ALA A 39 -10.61 -0.32 2.69
C ALA A 39 -11.37 -0.17 1.38
N ILE A 40 -12.28 0.82 1.33
CA ILE A 40 -13.00 1.17 0.10
C ILE A 40 -12.27 2.35 -0.53
N ALA A 41 -11.85 2.26 -1.79
CA ALA A 41 -11.26 3.40 -2.50
C ALA A 41 -12.32 4.16 -3.31
N ARG A 42 -12.24 5.50 -3.29
CA ARG A 42 -13.15 6.35 -4.09
C ARG A 42 -13.03 6.09 -5.60
N SER A 43 -11.82 5.78 -6.07
CA SER A 43 -11.57 5.52 -7.49
C SER A 43 -11.83 4.07 -7.92
N GLY A 44 -12.22 3.16 -7.01
CA GLY A 44 -12.47 1.75 -7.31
C GLY A 44 -11.26 0.94 -7.80
N LYS A 45 -10.09 1.55 -7.95
CA LYS A 45 -8.86 0.87 -8.39
C LYS A 45 -8.20 0.15 -7.21
N PHE A 46 -7.70 -1.07 -7.45
CA PHE A 46 -6.99 -1.87 -6.44
C PHE A 46 -5.79 -1.13 -5.83
N VAL A 47 -5.05 -0.35 -6.63
CA VAL A 47 -3.93 0.47 -6.14
C VAL A 47 -4.42 1.54 -5.15
N SER A 48 -5.55 2.18 -5.44
CA SER A 48 -6.12 3.18 -4.54
C SER A 48 -6.65 2.55 -3.24
N VAL A 49 -7.12 1.30 -3.30
CA VAL A 49 -7.51 0.54 -2.10
C VAL A 49 -6.27 0.22 -1.26
N ALA A 50 -5.23 -0.34 -1.88
CA ALA A 50 -3.99 -0.68 -1.20
C ALA A 50 -3.34 0.54 -0.51
N LEU A 51 -3.33 1.70 -1.17
CA LEU A 51 -2.83 2.95 -0.56
C LEU A 51 -3.69 3.39 0.63
N ARG A 52 -5.02 3.23 0.58
CA ARG A 52 -5.87 3.52 1.73
C ARG A 52 -5.65 2.55 2.88
N GLU A 53 -5.51 1.26 2.60
CA GLU A 53 -5.21 0.26 3.62
C GLU A 53 -3.86 0.52 4.32
N LEU A 54 -2.85 1.01 3.57
CA LEU A 54 -1.57 1.47 4.13
C LEU A 54 -1.75 2.72 5.01
N GLU A 55 -2.50 3.72 4.54
CA GLU A 55 -2.72 4.96 5.30
C GLU A 55 -3.46 4.70 6.63
N THR A 56 -4.44 3.80 6.61
CA THR A 56 -5.25 3.45 7.78
C THR A 56 -4.58 2.42 8.69
N GLY A 57 -3.43 1.87 8.29
CA GLY A 57 -2.69 0.88 9.07
C GLY A 57 -3.29 -0.53 9.05
N TYR A 58 -4.22 -0.83 8.15
CA TYR A 58 -4.75 -2.19 7.96
C TYR A 58 -3.70 -3.15 7.40
N ILE A 59 -2.78 -2.63 6.59
CA ILE A 59 -1.65 -3.39 6.07
C ILE A 59 -0.35 -2.70 6.45
N THR A 60 0.66 -3.50 6.77
CA THR A 60 2.03 -3.05 7.00
C THR A 60 2.96 -3.83 6.10
N TYR A 61 4.10 -3.24 5.75
CA TYR A 61 5.14 -3.95 5.03
C TYR A 61 6.17 -4.46 6.04
N VAL A 62 6.57 -5.72 5.89
CA VAL A 62 7.70 -6.29 6.62
C VAL A 62 8.84 -6.43 5.63
N ARG A 63 9.96 -5.74 5.88
CA ARG A 63 11.22 -6.10 5.21
C ARG A 63 11.71 -7.38 5.85
N THR A 64 11.61 -8.50 5.13
CA THR A 64 12.45 -9.65 5.43
C THR A 64 13.89 -9.17 5.18
N LYS A 65 14.64 -8.90 6.25
CA LYS A 65 16.11 -8.90 6.16
C LYS A 65 16.50 -10.36 6.12
N GLU A 66 16.31 -11.02 4.98
CA GLU A 66 16.99 -12.28 4.71
C GLU A 66 18.48 -11.95 4.51
N SER A 67 19.19 -11.83 5.63
CA SER A 67 20.58 -12.26 5.68
C SER A 67 20.56 -13.77 5.55
N VAL A 68 20.44 -14.27 4.31
CA VAL A 68 20.92 -15.62 3.98
C VAL A 68 22.40 -15.59 4.32
N LYS A 69 22.72 -16.20 5.47
CA LYS A 69 24.08 -16.46 5.92
C LYS A 69 24.37 -17.93 5.69
#